data_AF-A0A2V9X7G1-F1
#
_entry.id   AF-A0A2V9X7G1-F1
#
_cell.length_a   1.000
_cell.length_b   1.000
_cell.length_c   1.000
_cell.angle_alpha   90.00
_cell.angle_beta   90.00
_cell.angle_gamma   90.00
#
_symmetry.space_group_name_H-M   'P 1'
#
loop_
_entity.id
_entity.type
_entity.pdbx_description
1 polymer ?
#
loop_
_entity_poly.entity_id
_entity_poly.type
_entity_poly.pdbx_seq_one_letter_code
_entity_poly.pdbx_strand_id
1 'polypeptide(L)'
;MLITVFEGWSKSEMYLQDLKAGTPPVEITTGKEFLYSGDFLNGKLYITTNEDAPHYRVFVADATNPKRENWKELIPQTEAVLQGVSVFGGKLFAQYEHNATSQLKLFDVAGKKLDDIDMPTIGSVFATGGKWNKNEAFFGFQSFTVPPSVYRYDLNE
;
A
#
# COMPACT_ATOMS: atom_id res chain seq x y z
N MET A 1 11.91 -11.67 1.64
CA MET A 1 11.81 -10.59 2.63
C MET A 1 12.00 -9.28 1.93
N LEU A 2 11.06 -8.35 2.07
CA LEU A 2 11.24 -6.98 1.61
C LEU A 2 12.08 -6.21 2.62
N ILE A 3 13.06 -5.47 2.15
CA ILE A 3 13.85 -4.56 2.97
C ILE A 3 13.67 -3.18 2.37
N THR A 4 13.22 -2.23 3.19
CA THR A 4 13.14 -0.81 2.81
C THR A 4 14.09 -0.03 3.70
N VAL A 5 15.01 0.70 3.07
CA VAL A 5 15.98 1.57 3.76
C VAL A 5 15.52 3.00 3.57
N PHE A 6 15.32 3.72 4.67
CA PHE A 6 14.92 5.14 4.64
C PHE A 6 16.14 6.03 4.87
N GLU A 7 16.34 6.99 3.97
CA GLU A 7 17.37 8.01 4.07
C GLU A 7 16.69 9.38 4.26
N GLY A 8 16.47 9.75 5.51
CA GLY A 8 15.71 10.95 5.85
C GLY A 8 14.22 10.80 5.51
N TRP A 9 13.63 11.84 4.92
CA TRP A 9 12.18 11.93 4.66
C TRP A 9 11.81 11.94 3.17
N SER A 10 12.79 12.03 2.25
CA SER A 10 12.55 12.16 0.81
C SER A 10 13.07 10.99 -0.02
N LYS A 11 13.87 10.10 0.57
CA LYS A 11 14.52 8.99 -0.13
C LYS A 11 14.31 7.67 0.60
N SER A 12 13.96 6.64 -0.16
CA SER A 12 14.07 5.26 0.30
C SER A 12 14.56 4.33 -0.81
N GLU A 13 15.19 3.24 -0.40
CA GLU A 13 15.67 2.18 -1.30
C GLU A 13 14.99 0.86 -0.95
N MET A 14 14.67 0.06 -1.96
CA MET A 14 14.03 -1.24 -1.77
C MET A 14 14.94 -2.37 -2.23
N TYR A 15 15.04 -3.40 -1.40
CA TYR A 15 15.79 -4.63 -1.68
C TYR A 15 14.90 -5.85 -1.41
N LEU A 16 15.13 -6.92 -2.16
CA LEU A 16 14.42 -8.19 -2.01
C LEU A 16 15.39 -9.32 -1.69
N GLN A 17 15.24 -9.94 -0.53
CA GLN A 17 16.05 -11.09 -0.12
C GLN A 17 15.24 -12.39 -0.21
N ASP A 18 15.78 -13.38 -0.93
CA ASP A 18 15.33 -14.76 -0.83
C ASP A 18 15.94 -15.41 0.41
N LEU A 19 15.07 -15.71 1.38
CA LEU A 19 15.48 -16.29 2.66
C LEU A 19 15.86 -17.78 2.55
N LYS A 20 15.45 -18.47 1.48
CA LYS A 20 15.74 -19.89 1.26
C LYS A 20 17.04 -20.08 0.48
N ALA A 21 17.28 -19.23 -0.52
CA ALA A 21 18.48 -19.32 -1.34
C ALA A 21 19.76 -18.91 -0.59
N GLY A 22 19.64 -18.10 0.47
CA GLY A 22 20.79 -17.60 1.22
C GLY A 22 21.67 -16.63 0.44
N THR A 23 21.18 -16.12 -0.70
CA THR A 23 21.88 -15.12 -1.51
C THR A 23 21.73 -13.72 -0.91
N PRO A 24 22.65 -12.78 -1.21
CA PRO A 24 22.48 -11.39 -0.85
C PRO A 24 21.16 -10.79 -1.39
N PRO A 25 20.60 -9.76 -0.72
CA PRO A 25 19.43 -9.05 -1.22
C PRO A 25 19.66 -8.46 -2.62
N VAL A 26 18.66 -8.57 -3.49
CA VAL A 26 18.64 -7.98 -4.83
C VAL A 26 18.03 -6.58 -4.77
N GLU A 27 18.69 -5.61 -5.37
CA GLU A 27 18.19 -4.23 -5.49
C GLU A 27 16.94 -4.16 -6.38
N ILE A 28 15.90 -3.49 -5.87
CA ILE A 28 14.68 -3.15 -6.60
C ILE A 28 14.76 -1.70 -7.10
N THR A 29 14.99 -0.76 -6.17
CA THR A 29 15.18 0.68 -6.44
C THR A 29 16.30 1.24 -5.57
N THR A 30 17.24 1.97 -6.18
CA THR A 30 18.38 2.60 -5.49
C THR A 30 18.69 3.96 -6.13
N GLY A 31 19.31 4.86 -5.36
CA GLY A 31 19.92 6.09 -5.90
C GLY A 31 18.98 7.19 -6.40
N LYS A 32 17.65 7.06 -6.22
CA LYS A 32 16.66 8.10 -6.59
C LYS A 32 16.08 8.78 -5.35
N GLU A 33 15.81 10.08 -5.42
CA GLU A 33 15.15 10.85 -4.36
C GLU A 33 13.63 10.70 -4.40
N PHE A 34 13.16 9.47 -4.17
CA PHE A 34 11.74 9.13 -4.05
C PHE A 34 11.51 8.18 -2.89
N LEU A 35 10.28 8.16 -2.42
CA LEU A 35 9.79 7.24 -1.41
C LEU A 35 9.14 6.03 -2.09
N TYR A 36 9.41 4.87 -1.53
CA TYR A 36 8.90 3.59 -1.96
C TYR A 36 8.56 2.75 -0.74
N SER A 37 7.43 2.08 -0.82
CA SER A 37 7.01 1.06 0.13
C SER A 37 6.33 -0.06 -0.64
N GLY A 38 6.11 -1.21 -0.01
CA GLY A 38 5.38 -2.26 -0.69
C GLY A 38 4.99 -3.43 0.18
N ASP A 39 4.16 -4.27 -0.41
CA ASP A 39 3.62 -5.48 0.21
C ASP A 39 3.64 -6.66 -0.80
N PHE A 40 3.53 -7.88 -0.30
CA PHE A 40 3.68 -9.11 -1.07
C PHE A 40 2.40 -9.94 -1.09
N LEU A 41 2.05 -10.43 -2.29
CA LEU A 41 1.03 -11.47 -2.44
C LEU A 41 1.39 -12.39 -3.60
N ASN A 42 1.45 -13.70 -3.34
CA ASN A 42 1.57 -14.75 -4.37
C ASN A 42 2.69 -14.49 -5.40
N GLY A 43 3.89 -14.12 -4.93
CA GLY A 43 5.04 -13.86 -5.80
C GLY A 43 4.99 -12.52 -6.53
N LYS A 44 4.00 -11.66 -6.24
CA LYS A 44 3.91 -10.29 -6.73
C LYS A 44 4.24 -9.31 -5.62
N LEU A 45 4.94 -8.25 -6.00
CA LEU A 45 5.26 -7.11 -5.16
C LEU A 45 4.39 -5.93 -5.60
N TYR A 46 3.62 -5.37 -4.67
CA TYR A 46 2.82 -4.16 -4.86
C TYR A 46 3.58 -3.00 -4.27
N ILE A 47 3.91 -2.00 -5.09
CA ILE A 47 4.86 -0.94 -4.74
C ILE A 47 4.12 0.38 -4.77
N THR A 48 4.07 1.06 -3.64
CA THR A 48 3.56 2.44 -3.56
C THR A 48 4.73 3.39 -3.65
N THR A 49 4.66 4.40 -4.51
CA THR A 49 5.76 5.37 -4.69
C THR A 49 5.27 6.73 -5.14
N ASN A 50 6.04 7.77 -4.79
CA ASN A 50 5.88 9.11 -5.33
C ASN A 50 6.80 9.40 -6.55
N GLU A 51 7.44 8.38 -7.12
CA GLU A 51 8.27 8.50 -8.33
C GLU A 51 7.44 9.12 -9.47
N ASP A 52 7.81 10.34 -9.85
CA ASP A 52 7.13 11.21 -10.82
C ASP A 52 5.61 11.35 -10.57
N ALA A 53 5.20 11.17 -9.31
CA ALA A 53 3.80 11.12 -8.89
C ALA A 53 3.64 11.73 -7.48
N PRO A 54 3.51 13.06 -7.33
CA PRO A 54 3.46 13.72 -6.02
C PRO A 54 2.30 13.26 -5.12
N HIS A 55 1.21 12.73 -5.68
CA HIS A 55 0.08 12.16 -4.90
C HIS A 55 0.12 10.63 -4.83
N TYR A 56 1.29 10.05 -5.14
CA TYR A 56 1.59 8.63 -5.15
C TYR A 56 0.76 7.79 -6.13
N ARG A 57 1.31 6.64 -6.48
CA ARG A 57 0.70 5.61 -7.32
C ARG A 57 1.18 4.23 -6.92
N VAL A 58 0.50 3.20 -7.41
CA VAL A 58 0.86 1.80 -7.14
C VAL A 58 1.27 1.10 -8.43
N PHE A 59 2.40 0.39 -8.35
CA PHE A 59 2.84 -0.56 -9.35
C PHE A 59 2.73 -1.99 -8.84
N VAL A 60 2.72 -2.94 -9.78
CA VAL A 60 2.93 -4.35 -9.51
C VAL A 60 4.14 -4.87 -10.28
N ALA A 61 4.98 -5.66 -9.63
CA ALA A 61 6.13 -6.32 -10.22
C ALA A 61 6.16 -7.80 -9.83
N ASP A 62 6.82 -8.63 -10.63
CA ASP A 62 7.11 -10.00 -10.26
C ASP A 62 8.29 -10.03 -9.26
N ALA A 63 8.16 -10.80 -8.18
CA ALA A 63 9.21 -10.95 -7.18
C ALA A 63 10.48 -11.59 -7.76
N THR A 64 10.36 -12.40 -8.82
CA THR A 64 11.52 -12.99 -9.49
C THR A 64 12.19 -12.03 -10.47
N ASN A 65 11.51 -10.94 -10.85
CA ASN A 65 12.08 -9.91 -11.72
C ASN A 65 11.63 -8.49 -11.27
N PRO A 66 12.09 -8.04 -10.08
CA PRO A 66 11.52 -6.86 -9.41
C PRO A 66 12.06 -5.53 -9.93
N LYS A 67 12.93 -5.54 -10.95
CA LYS A 67 13.54 -4.32 -11.50
C LYS A 67 12.49 -3.36 -12.05
N ARG A 68 12.74 -2.06 -11.88
CA ARG A 68 11.83 -0.95 -12.22
C ARG A 68 11.22 -1.01 -13.63
N GLU A 69 11.96 -1.51 -14.61
CA GLU A 69 11.54 -1.70 -16.00
C GLU A 69 10.39 -2.71 -16.18
N ASN A 70 10.21 -3.64 -15.23
CA ASN A 70 9.19 -4.68 -15.27
C ASN A 70 7.91 -4.29 -14.54
N TRP A 71 7.87 -3.10 -13.96
CA TRP A 71 6.74 -2.62 -13.18
C TRP A 71 5.57 -2.28 -14.11
N LYS A 72 4.37 -2.70 -13.71
CA LYS A 72 3.12 -2.33 -14.37
C LYS A 72 2.32 -1.43 -13.45
N GLU A 73 1.90 -0.27 -13.94
CA GLU A 73 1.05 0.63 -13.16
C GLU A 73 -0.29 -0.05 -12.90
N LEU A 74 -0.72 -0.03 -11.64
CA LEU A 74 -1.89 -0.74 -11.15
C LEU A 74 -2.96 0.23 -10.64
N ILE A 75 -2.56 1.22 -9.85
CA ILE A 75 -3.42 2.28 -9.34
C ILE A 75 -2.73 3.60 -9.70
N PRO A 76 -3.25 4.35 -10.69
CA PRO A 76 -2.65 5.61 -11.11
C PRO A 76 -2.87 6.69 -10.04
N GLN A 77 -2.07 7.75 -10.12
CA GLN A 77 -2.24 8.92 -9.27
C GLN A 77 -3.62 9.58 -9.49
N THR A 78 -4.20 10.12 -8.42
CA THR A 78 -5.42 10.95 -8.46
C THR A 78 -5.21 12.30 -7.76
N GLU A 79 -6.26 13.13 -7.70
CA GLU A 79 -6.27 14.36 -6.88
C GLU A 79 -6.13 14.07 -5.38
N ALA A 80 -6.65 12.93 -4.91
CA ALA A 80 -6.45 12.48 -3.54
C ALA A 80 -5.05 11.87 -3.37
N VAL A 81 -4.37 12.22 -2.27
CA VAL A 81 -3.03 11.70 -1.95
C VAL A 81 -3.15 10.28 -1.43
N LEU A 82 -2.59 9.31 -2.16
CA LEU A 82 -2.50 7.94 -1.70
C LEU A 82 -1.46 7.84 -0.58
N GLN A 83 -1.89 7.47 0.63
CA GLN A 83 -1.03 7.29 1.79
C GLN A 83 -0.32 5.93 1.78
N GLY A 84 -0.95 4.91 1.19
CA GLY A 84 -0.39 3.57 1.10
C GLY A 84 -1.41 2.52 0.68
N VAL A 85 -0.89 1.33 0.34
CA VAL A 85 -1.70 0.14 0.07
C VAL A 85 -1.15 -1.02 0.88
N SER A 86 -2.05 -1.83 1.45
CA SER A 86 -1.73 -3.07 2.14
C SER A 86 -2.55 -4.23 1.57
N VAL A 87 -2.02 -5.44 1.66
CA VAL A 87 -2.68 -6.65 1.19
C VAL A 87 -3.44 -7.33 2.32
N PHE A 88 -4.78 -7.30 2.26
CA PHE A 88 -5.66 -8.01 3.20
C PHE A 88 -6.63 -8.91 2.42
N GLY A 89 -6.82 -10.15 2.85
CA GLY A 89 -7.77 -11.09 2.22
C GLY A 89 -7.63 -11.24 0.71
N GLY A 90 -6.41 -11.19 0.19
CA GLY A 90 -6.13 -11.25 -1.25
C GLY A 90 -6.62 -10.03 -2.05
N LYS A 91 -6.86 -8.89 -1.39
CA LYS A 91 -7.27 -7.62 -1.98
C LYS A 91 -6.30 -6.50 -1.58
N LEU A 92 -6.37 -5.40 -2.28
CA LEU A 92 -5.58 -4.20 -2.01
C LEU A 92 -6.43 -3.19 -1.26
N PHE A 93 -6.01 -2.91 -0.03
CA PHE A 93 -6.65 -1.97 0.87
C PHE A 93 -5.88 -0.66 0.81
N ALA A 94 -6.47 0.35 0.17
CA ALA A 94 -5.81 1.61 -0.13
C ALA A 94 -6.35 2.75 0.74
N GLN A 95 -5.46 3.46 1.41
CA GLN A 95 -5.78 4.66 2.18
C GLN A 95 -5.43 5.91 1.38
N TYR A 96 -6.39 6.79 1.22
CA TYR A 96 -6.22 8.09 0.58
C TYR A 96 -6.52 9.21 1.58
N GLU A 97 -5.99 10.39 1.28
CA GLU A 97 -6.33 11.64 1.93
C GLU A 97 -6.87 12.62 0.90
N HIS A 98 -8.07 13.16 1.12
CA HIS A 98 -8.68 14.17 0.26
C HIS A 98 -9.23 15.30 1.13
N ASN A 99 -8.75 16.53 0.91
CA ASN A 99 -9.08 17.69 1.75
C ASN A 99 -8.91 17.41 3.26
N ALA A 100 -7.79 16.80 3.64
CA ALA A 100 -7.47 16.41 5.02
C ALA A 100 -8.52 15.49 5.69
N THR A 101 -9.20 14.67 4.87
CA THR A 101 -10.10 13.60 5.32
C THR A 101 -9.66 12.27 4.72
N SER A 102 -9.60 11.23 5.55
CA SER A 102 -9.21 9.90 5.11
C SER A 102 -10.34 9.21 4.34
N GLN A 103 -9.96 8.48 3.28
CA GLN A 103 -10.83 7.59 2.52
C GLN A 103 -10.18 6.22 2.43
N LEU A 104 -10.94 5.15 2.63
CA LEU A 104 -10.49 3.78 2.42
C LEU A 104 -11.18 3.22 1.19
N LYS A 105 -10.39 2.62 0.30
CA LYS A 105 -10.88 2.04 -0.96
C LYS A 105 -10.35 0.63 -1.10
N LEU A 106 -11.19 -0.26 -1.60
CA LEU A 106 -10.84 -1.64 -1.85
C LEU A 106 -10.63 -1.85 -3.35
N PHE A 107 -9.53 -2.51 -3.70
CA PHE A 107 -9.23 -2.90 -5.07
C PHE A 107 -8.94 -4.39 -5.12
N ASP A 108 -9.17 -5.01 -6.28
CA ASP A 108 -8.62 -6.34 -6.55
C ASP A 108 -7.11 -6.27 -6.84
N VAL A 109 -6.48 -7.43 -6.95
CA VAL A 109 -5.04 -7.56 -7.26
C VAL A 109 -4.68 -7.11 -8.68
N ALA A 110 -5.67 -6.87 -9.54
CA ALA A 110 -5.50 -6.34 -10.89
C ALA A 110 -5.70 -4.81 -10.94
N GLY A 111 -5.93 -4.15 -9.80
CA GLY A 111 -6.08 -2.70 -9.72
C GLY A 111 -7.49 -2.20 -10.02
N LYS A 112 -8.45 -3.10 -10.21
CA LYS A 112 -9.85 -2.70 -10.38
C LYS A 112 -10.42 -2.34 -9.01
N LYS A 113 -10.98 -1.13 -8.91
CA LYS A 113 -11.73 -0.71 -7.73
C LYS A 113 -12.95 -1.62 -7.53
N LEU A 114 -13.07 -2.15 -6.32
CA LEU A 114 -14.18 -2.99 -5.88
C LEU A 114 -15.19 -2.19 -5.07
N ASP A 115 -14.71 -1.40 -4.10
CA ASP A 115 -15.59 -0.71 -3.15
C ASP A 115 -14.95 0.56 -2.55
N ASP A 116 -15.79 1.45 -2.01
CA ASP A 116 -15.38 2.51 -1.08
C ASP A 116 -15.86 2.11 0.32
N ILE A 117 -14.96 2.10 1.30
CA ILE A 117 -15.32 1.74 2.68
C ILE A 117 -15.86 2.98 3.37
N ASP A 118 -17.17 2.97 3.63
CA ASP A 118 -17.87 4.08 4.26
C ASP A 118 -17.33 4.38 5.66
N MET A 119 -16.98 5.64 5.87
CA MET A 119 -16.63 6.18 7.18
C MET A 119 -17.88 6.70 7.88
N PRO A 120 -18.00 6.57 9.21
CA PRO A 120 -19.14 7.09 9.95
C PRO A 120 -19.37 8.59 9.77
N THR A 121 -18.30 9.34 9.57
CA THR A 121 -18.29 10.80 9.36
C THR A 121 -16.93 11.22 8.76
N ILE A 122 -16.74 12.51 8.53
CA ILE A 122 -15.43 13.11 8.21
C ILE A 122 -14.47 12.88 9.38
N GLY A 123 -13.29 12.33 9.11
CA GLY A 123 -12.27 12.10 10.12
C GLY A 123 -11.00 11.50 9.55
N SER A 124 -10.21 10.90 10.42
CA SER A 124 -8.90 10.35 10.09
C SER A 124 -8.83 8.86 10.38
N VAL A 125 -8.27 8.11 9.45
CA VAL A 125 -7.88 6.72 9.65
C VAL A 125 -6.44 6.70 10.15
N PHE A 126 -6.24 6.24 11.39
CA PHE A 126 -4.93 6.29 12.06
C PHE A 126 -4.18 4.95 12.01
N ALA A 127 -4.87 3.87 11.68
CA ALA A 127 -4.24 2.55 11.52
C ALA A 127 -5.09 1.69 10.59
N THR A 128 -4.43 0.81 9.83
CA THR A 128 -5.07 -0.28 9.10
C THR A 128 -4.32 -1.57 9.44
N GLY A 129 -5.02 -2.70 9.40
CA GLY A 129 -4.43 -3.98 9.73
C GLY A 129 -5.28 -5.14 9.25
N GLY A 130 -4.61 -6.25 8.95
CA GLY A 130 -5.27 -7.44 8.42
C GLY A 130 -4.23 -8.47 8.06
N LYS A 131 -4.70 -9.60 7.51
CA LYS A 131 -3.82 -10.64 7.00
C LYS A 131 -4.19 -10.95 5.56
N TRP A 132 -3.20 -11.20 4.73
CA TRP A 132 -3.39 -11.59 3.34
C TRP A 132 -4.23 -12.87 3.17
N ASN A 133 -4.25 -13.75 4.19
CA ASN A 133 -4.97 -15.03 4.20
C ASN A 133 -6.24 -15.05 5.08
N LYS A 134 -6.77 -13.88 5.45
CA LYS A 134 -8.01 -13.75 6.22
C LYS A 134 -8.93 -12.75 5.54
N ASN A 135 -10.22 -13.04 5.55
CA ASN A 135 -11.24 -12.21 4.89
C ASN A 135 -11.77 -11.11 5.83
N GLU A 136 -10.90 -10.58 6.70
CA GLU A 136 -11.22 -9.48 7.59
C GLU A 136 -10.08 -8.46 7.56
N ALA A 137 -10.47 -7.19 7.53
CA ALA A 137 -9.58 -6.07 7.73
C ALA A 137 -10.07 -5.27 8.94
N PHE A 138 -9.14 -4.57 9.57
CA PHE A 138 -9.39 -3.67 10.69
C PHE A 138 -8.84 -2.30 10.34
N PHE A 139 -9.55 -1.27 10.78
CA PHE A 139 -9.05 0.10 10.71
C PHE A 139 -9.43 0.88 11.95
N GLY A 140 -8.50 1.72 12.40
CA GLY A 140 -8.73 2.69 13.47
C GLY A 140 -9.22 4.00 12.86
N PHE A 141 -10.33 4.52 13.36
CA PHE A 141 -10.90 5.80 12.92
C PHE A 141 -11.20 6.72 14.11
N GLN A 142 -11.01 8.02 13.90
CA GLN A 142 -11.36 9.06 14.85
C GLN A 142 -11.88 10.32 14.13
N SER A 143 -12.69 11.11 14.83
CA SER A 143 -13.18 12.41 14.37
C SER A 143 -13.32 13.38 15.55
N PHE A 144 -13.62 14.65 15.29
CA PHE A 144 -13.86 15.65 16.35
C PHE A 144 -14.96 15.24 17.33
N THR A 145 -15.97 14.51 16.86
CA THR A 145 -17.12 14.05 17.64
C THR A 145 -17.16 12.53 17.83
N VAL A 146 -16.14 11.80 17.33
CA VAL A 146 -16.07 10.34 17.41
C VAL A 146 -14.74 9.95 18.06
N PRO A 147 -14.74 9.37 19.27
CA PRO A 147 -13.51 8.94 19.92
C PRO A 147 -12.82 7.83 19.11
N PRO A 148 -11.48 7.67 19.26
CA PRO A 148 -10.72 6.65 18.55
C PRO A 148 -11.32 5.27 18.73
N SER A 149 -11.74 4.65 17.63
CA SER A 149 -12.44 3.38 17.61
C SER A 149 -11.86 2.46 16.55
N VAL A 150 -11.87 1.15 16.79
CA VAL A 150 -11.42 0.14 15.84
C VAL A 150 -12.64 -0.51 15.20
N TYR A 151 -12.68 -0.49 13.88
CA TYR A 151 -13.72 -1.09 13.06
C TYR A 151 -13.20 -2.39 12.43
N ARG A 152 -14.09 -3.35 12.24
CA ARG A 152 -13.83 -4.57 11.47
C ARG A 152 -14.64 -4.50 10.18
N TYR A 153 -14.01 -4.83 9.06
CA TYR A 153 -14.61 -4.88 7.73
C TYR A 153 -14.49 -6.30 7.18
N ASP A 154 -15.58 -6.87 6.67
CA ASP A 154 -15.61 -8.18 6.03
C ASP A 154 -15.23 -8.04 4.55
N LEU A 155 -14.18 -8.74 4.12
CA LEU A 155 -13.66 -8.64 2.77
C LEU A 155 -14.39 -9.56 1.77
N ASN A 156 -15.46 -10.24 2.18
CA ASN A 156 -16.30 -11.05 1.29
C ASN A 156 -17.51 -10.30 0.73
N GLU A 157 -17.83 -9.13 1.28
CA GLU A 157 -18.92 -8.28 0.80
C GLU A 157 -18.65 -7.71 -0.61
#